data_AF-A0A952PU22-F1
#
_entry.id   AF-A0A952PU22-F1
#
_cell.length_a   1.000
_cell.length_b   1.000
_cell.length_c   1.000
_cell.angle_alpha   90.00
_cell.angle_beta   90.00
_cell.angle_gamma   90.00
#
_symmetry.space_group_name_H-M   'P 1'
#
loop_
_entity.id
_entity.type
_entity.pdbx_description
1 polymer ?
#
loop_
_entity_poly.entity_id
_entity_poly.type
_entity_poly.pdbx_seq_one_letter_code
_entity_poly.pdbx_strand_id
1 'polypeptide(L)'
;MIIVWGSRTLTLTIGDGSFICPKCRTPHKFRHRLHKRFFTLYYIPIFPIGDGPDFVECAHCQGTFQPELLRYPAAEVKYQRRYPLLIAYGSIFALMTAFMVYTSIQDQHNAWQAEQAAIVVANTKAAYTASFGAVNLELCKSTRQISNWNIPTNAHILFFNNESHEIAIPYQEQLPSEKRASSSTDVTHIVCLTPNSVEYSRDEYGEKNSEVVVYTCTRYIRYFDAYVVEVETGKTVAYHRFPGSMPATCPDSVRSSLSYYGELPTPADMVENLQSDAGDTTQLATS
;
A
#
# COMPACT_ATOMS: atom_id res chain seq x y z
N MET A 1 24.00 28.65 6.48
CA MET A 1 22.70 29.28 6.81
C MET A 1 22.90 30.25 7.95
N ILE A 2 22.43 31.49 7.82
CA ILE A 2 22.44 32.47 8.91
C ILE A 2 21.09 32.36 9.63
N ILE A 3 21.13 32.11 10.93
CA ILE A 3 19.96 32.14 11.80
C ILE A 3 19.88 33.54 12.41
N VAL A 4 18.78 34.25 12.17
CA VAL A 4 18.53 35.57 12.77
C VAL A 4 17.54 35.39 13.91
N TRP A 5 18.02 35.51 15.14
CA TRP A 5 17.20 35.48 16.36
C TRP A 5 17.17 36.86 17.05
N GLY A 6 16.14 37.08 17.86
CA GLY A 6 15.99 38.30 18.65
C GLY A 6 14.83 38.21 19.63
N SER A 7 14.43 39.34 20.21
CA SER A 7 13.19 39.44 20.98
C SER A 7 12.42 40.69 20.60
N ARG A 8 11.09 40.61 20.66
CA ARG A 8 10.20 41.75 20.40
C ARG A 8 9.16 41.85 21.50
N THR A 9 8.93 43.07 21.99
CA THR A 9 7.86 43.34 22.94
C THR A 9 6.58 43.67 22.16
N LEU A 10 5.50 42.95 22.45
CA LEU A 10 4.17 43.23 21.94
C LEU A 10 3.29 43.73 23.09
N THR A 11 2.50 44.76 22.82
CA THR A 11 1.52 45.28 23.78
C THR A 11 0.15 44.70 23.44
N LEU A 12 -0.40 43.93 24.36
CA LEU A 12 -1.66 43.21 24.20
C LEU A 12 -2.72 43.87 25.07
N THR A 13 -3.92 44.07 24.55
CA THR A 13 -5.07 44.46 25.40
C THR A 13 -5.61 43.20 26.06
N ILE A 14 -5.57 43.15 27.38
CA ILE A 14 -6.07 42.02 28.18
C ILE A 14 -7.46 42.29 28.77
N GLY A 15 -7.86 43.56 28.87
CA GLY A 15 -9.20 43.94 29.29
C GLY A 15 -9.53 45.38 28.90
N ASP A 16 -10.80 45.71 28.97
CA ASP A 16 -11.32 47.06 28.75
C ASP A 16 -12.53 47.29 29.65
N GLY A 17 -12.90 48.54 29.84
CA GLY A 17 -13.94 48.88 30.80
C GLY A 17 -14.07 50.38 31.00
N SER A 18 -14.72 50.78 32.09
CA SER A 18 -14.86 52.20 32.47
C SER A 18 -14.31 52.45 33.88
N PHE A 19 -13.67 53.62 34.05
CA PHE A 19 -13.13 54.08 35.32
C PHE A 19 -13.19 55.62 35.39
N ILE A 20 -13.10 56.16 36.60
CA ILE A 20 -12.91 57.61 36.80
C ILE A 20 -11.42 57.92 36.63
N CYS A 21 -11.08 58.66 35.57
CA CYS A 21 -9.68 58.96 35.28
C CYS A 21 -9.12 59.99 36.27
N PRO A 22 -7.99 59.74 36.97
CA PRO A 22 -7.39 60.71 37.90
C PRO A 22 -6.98 62.04 37.25
N LYS A 23 -6.64 61.99 35.96
CA LYS A 23 -6.22 63.17 35.18
C LYS A 23 -7.40 63.97 34.63
N CYS A 24 -8.44 63.30 34.15
CA CYS A 24 -9.63 63.96 33.58
C CYS A 24 -10.70 64.30 34.65
N ARG A 25 -10.71 63.58 35.77
CA ARG A 25 -11.72 63.62 36.84
C ARG A 25 -13.14 63.27 36.37
N THR A 26 -13.25 62.57 35.26
CA THR A 26 -14.51 62.16 34.62
C THR A 26 -14.46 60.67 34.25
N PRO A 27 -15.62 59.99 34.16
CA PRO A 27 -15.69 58.59 33.75
C PRO A 27 -15.35 58.44 32.27
N HIS A 28 -14.37 57.58 31.98
CA HIS A 28 -13.94 57.27 30.62
C HIS A 28 -13.67 55.78 30.46
N LYS A 29 -13.61 55.32 29.20
CA LYS A 29 -13.15 53.97 28.89
C LYS A 29 -11.64 53.83 29.14
N PHE A 30 -11.22 52.68 29.64
CA PHE A 30 -9.81 52.31 29.74
C PHE A 30 -9.49 51.08 28.89
N ARG A 31 -8.21 50.92 28.59
CA ARG A 31 -7.63 49.69 28.03
C ARG A 31 -6.57 49.17 29.01
N HIS A 32 -6.76 47.97 29.52
CA HIS A 32 -5.76 47.26 30.33
C HIS A 32 -4.80 46.56 29.38
N ARG A 33 -3.55 47.01 29.39
CA ARG A 33 -2.50 46.58 28.48
C ARG A 33 -1.48 45.73 29.24
N LEU A 34 -1.02 44.67 28.60
CA LEU A 34 0.05 43.81 29.07
C LEU A 34 1.18 43.83 28.05
N HIS A 35 2.40 44.12 28.50
CA HIS A 35 3.58 43.89 27.69
C HIS A 35 3.95 42.41 27.73
N LYS A 36 4.07 41.76 26.58
CA LYS A 36 4.64 40.41 26.46
C LYS A 36 5.89 40.45 25.60
N ARG A 37 6.98 39.84 26.08
CA ARG A 37 8.20 39.64 25.31
C ARG A 37 8.10 38.32 24.56
N PHE A 38 8.26 38.36 23.25
CA PHE A 38 8.29 37.19 22.39
C PHE A 38 9.71 36.94 21.89
N PHE A 39 10.10 35.67 21.82
CA PHE A 39 11.25 35.27 21.03
C PHE A 39 10.92 35.42 19.55
N THR A 40 11.81 36.07 18.81
CA THR A 40 11.67 36.24 17.36
C THR A 40 12.71 35.43 16.62
N LEU A 41 12.28 34.69 15.62
CA LEU A 41 13.15 34.05 14.63
C LEU A 41 12.79 34.62 13.26
N TYR A 42 13.76 35.09 12.50
CA TYR A 42 13.53 35.78 11.22
C TYR A 42 12.46 36.88 11.32
N TYR A 43 12.48 37.66 12.42
CA TYR A 43 11.54 38.75 12.72
C TYR A 43 10.08 38.35 13.01
N ILE A 44 9.76 37.04 13.03
CA ILE A 44 8.44 36.53 13.39
C ILE A 44 8.42 36.16 14.88
N PRO A 45 7.50 36.72 15.70
CA PRO A 45 7.36 36.35 17.11
C PRO A 45 6.74 34.95 17.24
N ILE A 46 7.50 33.97 17.74
CA ILE A 46 7.09 32.56 17.77
C ILE A 46 6.43 32.19 19.09
N PHE A 47 7.08 32.45 20.22
CA PHE A 47 6.56 32.09 21.55
C PHE A 47 6.90 33.15 22.60
N PRO A 48 6.04 33.33 23.62
CA PRO A 48 6.30 34.26 24.71
C PRO A 48 7.43 33.73 25.59
N ILE A 49 8.40 34.58 25.91
CA ILE A 49 9.55 34.27 26.77
C ILE A 49 9.51 34.99 28.12
N GLY A 50 8.58 35.92 28.30
CA GLY A 50 8.39 36.60 29.57
C GLY A 50 7.30 37.65 29.51
N ASP A 51 6.73 37.94 30.68
CA ASP A 51 5.73 38.97 30.88
C ASP A 51 6.41 40.25 31.38
N GLY A 52 6.02 41.38 30.81
CA GLY A 52 6.34 42.71 31.32
C GLY A 52 5.22 43.24 32.22
N PRO A 53 5.41 44.40 32.87
CA PRO A 53 4.39 44.99 33.71
C PRO A 53 3.15 45.35 32.88
N ASP A 54 1.97 45.14 33.46
CA ASP A 54 0.70 45.60 32.93
C ASP A 54 0.37 47.02 33.41
N PHE A 55 -0.43 47.72 32.62
CA PHE A 55 -0.82 49.10 32.91
C PHE A 55 -2.19 49.40 32.32
N VAL A 56 -2.83 50.42 32.87
CA VAL A 56 -4.15 50.89 32.44
C VAL A 56 -3.99 52.20 31.68
N GLU A 57 -4.52 52.24 30.47
CA GLU A 57 -4.44 53.39 29.57
C GLU A 57 -5.84 54.04 29.44
N CYS A 58 -5.96 55.33 29.72
CA CYS A 58 -7.20 56.07 29.48
C CYS A 58 -7.43 56.29 27.99
N ALA A 59 -8.60 55.91 27.46
CA ALA A 59 -8.91 56.07 26.04
C ALA A 59 -9.08 57.53 25.60
N HIS A 60 -9.25 58.47 26.55
CA HIS A 60 -9.45 59.89 26.25
C HIS A 60 -8.13 60.69 26.32
N CYS A 61 -7.43 60.65 27.46
CA CYS A 61 -6.23 61.45 27.67
C CYS A 61 -4.91 60.69 27.47
N GLN A 62 -4.96 59.39 27.13
CA GLN A 62 -3.81 58.50 26.93
C GLN A 62 -2.87 58.39 28.14
N GLY A 63 -3.31 58.83 29.33
CA GLY A 63 -2.55 58.65 30.56
C GLY A 63 -2.44 57.17 30.94
N THR A 64 -1.25 56.77 31.38
CA THR A 64 -0.97 55.42 31.90
C THR A 64 -1.00 55.40 33.42
N PHE A 65 -1.62 54.37 33.99
CA PHE A 65 -1.83 54.21 35.42
C PHE A 65 -1.54 52.77 35.84
N GLN A 66 -1.24 52.59 37.13
CA GLN A 66 -1.07 51.26 37.72
C GLN A 66 -2.40 50.48 37.74
N PRO A 67 -2.37 49.16 37.48
CA PRO A 67 -3.57 48.33 37.40
C PRO A 67 -4.36 48.25 38.71
N GLU A 68 -3.71 48.51 39.86
CA GLU A 68 -4.35 48.59 41.18
C GLU A 68 -5.49 49.61 41.23
N LEU A 69 -5.49 50.63 40.35
CA LEU A 69 -6.55 51.62 40.23
C LEU A 69 -7.91 50.98 39.87
N LEU A 70 -7.91 49.80 39.23
CA LEU A 70 -9.14 49.07 38.88
C LEU A 70 -9.78 48.37 40.08
N ARG A 71 -9.12 48.31 41.24
CA ARG A 71 -9.68 47.70 42.46
C ARG A 71 -10.64 48.60 43.23
N TYR A 72 -10.75 49.87 42.85
CA TYR A 72 -11.69 50.80 43.47
C TYR A 72 -13.12 50.55 42.96
N PRO A 73 -14.16 50.72 43.81
CA PRO A 73 -15.53 50.25 43.55
C PRO A 73 -16.23 50.91 42.34
N ALA A 74 -15.63 51.94 41.72
CA ALA A 74 -16.16 52.63 40.55
C ALA A 74 -15.65 52.07 39.20
N ALA A 75 -14.84 51.02 39.19
CA ALA A 75 -14.29 50.43 37.98
C ALA A 75 -15.07 49.17 37.55
N GLU A 76 -15.60 49.17 36.34
CA GLU A 76 -16.13 47.96 35.69
C GLU A 76 -15.08 47.42 34.73
N VAL A 77 -14.57 46.21 34.98
CA VAL A 77 -13.55 45.55 34.15
C VAL A 77 -14.17 44.40 33.37
N LYS A 78 -14.09 44.44 32.03
CA LYS A 78 -14.42 43.32 31.14
C LYS A 78 -13.12 42.74 30.60
N TYR A 79 -12.80 41.52 31.01
CA TYR A 79 -11.63 40.81 30.50
C TYR A 79 -11.97 40.15 29.16
N GLN A 80 -11.41 40.64 28.06
CA GLN A 80 -11.66 40.08 26.73
C GLN A 80 -10.54 39.09 26.37
N ARG A 81 -10.81 37.77 26.50
CA ARG A 81 -9.91 36.70 26.01
C ARG A 81 -9.84 36.73 24.47
N ARG A 82 -8.97 37.56 23.89
CA ARG A 82 -8.75 37.63 22.44
C ARG A 82 -7.50 36.83 22.01
N TYR A 83 -7.54 35.51 22.15
CA TYR A 83 -6.54 34.60 21.54
C TYR A 83 -7.12 33.37 20.79
N PRO A 84 -8.26 33.43 20.08
CA PRO A 84 -8.79 32.25 19.39
C PRO A 84 -7.94 31.79 18.19
N LEU A 85 -7.28 32.73 17.49
CA LEU A 85 -6.55 32.41 16.26
C LEU A 85 -5.23 31.66 16.52
N LEU A 86 -4.43 32.07 17.51
CA LEU A 86 -3.13 31.44 17.79
C LEU A 86 -3.26 29.99 18.30
N ILE A 87 -4.32 29.69 19.05
CA ILE A 87 -4.57 28.32 19.55
C ILE A 87 -5.05 27.43 18.40
N ALA A 88 -5.98 27.91 17.56
CA ALA A 88 -6.51 27.15 16.43
C ALA A 88 -5.44 26.81 15.39
N TYR A 89 -4.57 27.77 15.04
CA TYR A 89 -3.47 27.50 14.09
C TYR A 89 -2.42 26.53 14.66
N GLY A 90 -2.15 26.57 15.97
CA GLY A 90 -1.24 25.64 16.63
C GLY A 90 -1.73 24.19 16.58
N SER A 91 -3.02 23.94 16.84
CA SER A 91 -3.58 22.59 16.77
C SER A 91 -3.63 22.04 15.35
N ILE A 92 -3.97 22.87 14.36
CA ILE A 92 -4.01 22.43 12.95
C ILE A 92 -2.61 22.06 12.46
N PHE A 93 -1.59 22.86 12.79
CA PHE A 93 -0.22 22.55 12.42
C PHE A 93 0.27 21.24 13.05
N ALA A 94 -0.03 21.01 14.34
CA ALA A 94 0.34 19.77 15.02
C ALA A 94 -0.33 18.52 14.43
N LEU A 95 -1.60 18.61 14.03
CA LEU A 95 -2.30 17.51 13.38
C LEU A 95 -1.75 17.24 11.97
N MET A 96 -1.45 18.29 11.21
CA MET A 96 -0.87 18.16 9.87
C MET A 96 0.52 17.53 9.91
N THR A 97 1.38 17.92 10.86
CA THR A 97 2.71 17.30 11.00
C THR A 97 2.61 15.85 11.49
N ALA A 98 1.72 15.55 12.44
CA ALA A 98 1.47 14.17 12.88
C ALA A 98 0.97 13.29 11.73
N PHE A 99 0.06 13.80 10.90
CA PHE A 99 -0.45 13.09 9.73
C PHE A 99 0.64 12.81 8.70
N MET A 100 1.46 13.82 8.34
CA MET A 100 2.58 13.62 7.40
C MET A 100 3.62 12.61 7.92
N VAL A 101 3.93 12.65 9.22
CA VAL A 101 4.83 11.67 9.84
C VAL A 101 4.20 10.28 9.80
N TYR A 102 2.92 10.15 10.15
CA TYR A 102 2.20 8.88 10.11
C TYR A 102 2.19 8.26 8.71
N THR A 103 1.84 9.04 7.67
CA THR A 103 1.84 8.52 6.29
C THR A 103 3.24 8.09 5.87
N SER A 104 4.29 8.86 6.21
CA SER A 104 5.68 8.49 5.86
C SER A 104 6.14 7.19 6.53
N ILE A 105 5.74 6.97 7.80
CA ILE A 105 6.04 5.73 8.52
C ILE A 105 5.29 4.57 7.88
N GLN A 106 4.03 4.77 7.50
CA GLN A 106 3.23 3.75 6.86
C GLN A 106 3.83 3.32 5.51
N ASP A 107 4.27 4.28 4.69
CA ASP A 107 4.91 3.99 3.41
C ASP A 107 6.20 3.20 3.58
N GLN A 108 7.05 3.60 4.55
CA GLN A 108 8.27 2.85 4.87
C GLN A 108 7.96 1.44 5.37
N HIS A 109 6.94 1.27 6.20
CA HIS A 109 6.53 -0.05 6.68
C HIS A 109 6.05 -0.95 5.53
N ASN A 110 5.22 -0.43 4.63
CA ASN A 110 4.74 -1.18 3.47
C ASN A 110 5.89 -1.63 2.56
N ALA A 111 6.88 -0.76 2.32
CA ALA A 111 8.07 -1.10 1.55
C ALA A 111 8.92 -2.17 2.24
N TRP A 112 9.13 -2.04 3.55
CA TRP A 112 9.86 -3.03 4.35
C TRP A 112 9.16 -4.40 4.36
N GLN A 113 7.82 -4.42 4.47
CA GLN A 113 7.04 -5.67 4.42
C GLN A 113 7.17 -6.36 3.07
N ALA A 114 7.14 -5.61 1.96
CA ALA A 114 7.33 -6.18 0.62
C ALA A 114 8.72 -6.82 0.45
N GLU A 115 9.76 -6.18 0.97
CA GLU A 115 11.13 -6.71 0.92
C GLU A 115 11.29 -7.97 1.80
N GLN A 116 10.76 -7.95 3.03
CA GLN A 116 10.80 -9.13 3.92
C GLN A 116 9.99 -10.29 3.35
N ALA A 117 8.84 -10.05 2.73
CA ALA A 117 8.06 -11.10 2.07
C ALA A 117 8.87 -11.78 0.95
N ALA A 118 9.60 -11.01 0.14
CA ALA A 118 10.47 -11.56 -0.90
C ALA A 118 11.65 -12.38 -0.32
N ILE A 119 12.27 -11.92 0.77
CA ILE A 119 13.35 -12.64 1.46
C ILE A 119 12.84 -13.95 2.08
N VAL A 120 11.67 -13.93 2.73
CA VAL A 120 11.05 -15.15 3.28
C VAL A 120 10.76 -16.13 2.15
N VAL A 121 10.16 -15.68 1.04
CA VAL A 121 9.93 -16.53 -0.15
C VAL A 121 11.24 -17.12 -0.68
N ALA A 122 12.32 -16.32 -0.78
CA ALA A 122 13.63 -16.78 -1.24
C ALA A 122 14.29 -17.77 -0.26
N ASN A 123 14.18 -17.54 1.05
CA ASN A 123 14.70 -18.44 2.08
C ASN A 123 13.88 -19.73 2.15
N THR A 124 12.56 -19.67 2.00
CA THR A 124 11.72 -20.85 1.82
C THR A 124 12.08 -21.57 0.54
N LYS A 125 12.33 -20.86 -0.57
CA LYS A 125 12.76 -21.45 -1.85
C LYS A 125 14.05 -22.27 -1.69
N ALA A 126 15.06 -21.72 -1.00
CA ALA A 126 16.30 -22.43 -0.72
C ALA A 126 16.10 -23.61 0.25
N ALA A 127 15.33 -23.40 1.32
CA ALA A 127 15.05 -24.44 2.32
C ALA A 127 14.24 -25.60 1.73
N TYR A 128 13.24 -25.32 0.90
CA TYR A 128 12.40 -26.31 0.25
C TYR A 128 13.14 -27.07 -0.86
N THR A 129 13.97 -26.39 -1.66
CA THR A 129 14.82 -27.07 -2.65
C THR A 129 15.84 -27.98 -1.97
N ALA A 130 16.37 -27.55 -0.82
CA ALA A 130 17.24 -28.35 0.02
C ALA A 130 16.50 -29.53 0.68
N SER A 131 15.24 -29.34 1.11
CA SER A 131 14.47 -30.35 1.85
C SER A 131 13.76 -31.35 0.95
N PHE A 132 13.37 -30.99 -0.28
CA PHE A 132 12.69 -31.85 -1.26
C PHE A 132 13.60 -32.31 -2.41
N GLY A 133 14.86 -31.87 -2.43
CA GLY A 133 15.96 -32.52 -3.14
C GLY A 133 16.18 -32.04 -4.57
N ALA A 134 17.40 -31.60 -4.86
CA ALA A 134 17.89 -31.28 -6.19
C ALA A 134 17.71 -32.43 -7.21
N VAL A 135 17.61 -33.68 -6.75
CA VAL A 135 17.35 -34.87 -7.58
C VAL A 135 15.96 -34.82 -8.23
N ASN A 136 14.96 -34.31 -7.52
CA ASN A 136 13.59 -34.24 -8.01
C ASN A 136 13.39 -33.15 -9.08
N LEU A 137 14.27 -32.12 -9.11
CA LEU A 137 14.28 -31.12 -10.18
C LEU A 137 14.61 -31.70 -11.56
N GLU A 138 15.47 -32.71 -11.60
CA GLU A 138 15.87 -33.34 -12.87
C GLU A 138 14.73 -34.16 -13.49
N LEU A 139 13.79 -34.66 -12.66
CA LEU A 139 12.65 -35.46 -13.12
C LEU A 139 11.69 -34.67 -14.02
N CYS A 140 11.60 -33.35 -13.85
CA CYS A 140 10.76 -32.50 -14.69
C CYS A 140 11.36 -32.22 -16.08
N LYS A 141 12.67 -32.48 -16.29
CA LYS A 141 13.34 -32.20 -17.56
C LYS A 141 13.05 -33.24 -18.65
N SER A 142 12.70 -34.47 -18.27
CA SER A 142 12.41 -35.58 -19.21
C SER A 142 10.93 -35.93 -19.30
N THR A 143 10.05 -34.93 -19.15
CA THR A 143 8.59 -35.14 -19.20
C THR A 143 8.10 -35.42 -20.62
N ARG A 144 7.09 -36.28 -20.75
CA ARG A 144 6.48 -36.63 -22.04
C ARG A 144 4.97 -36.52 -21.97
N GLN A 145 4.36 -35.92 -22.99
CA GLN A 145 2.91 -35.90 -23.13
C GLN A 145 2.37 -37.32 -23.35
N ILE A 146 1.40 -37.69 -22.53
CA ILE A 146 0.68 -38.97 -22.61
C ILE A 146 -0.82 -38.67 -22.54
N SER A 147 -1.66 -39.49 -23.16
CA SER A 147 -3.11 -39.24 -23.24
C SER A 147 -3.89 -39.69 -21.99
N ASN A 148 -3.21 -39.84 -20.85
CA ASN A 148 -3.78 -40.35 -19.62
C ASN A 148 -3.77 -39.26 -18.55
N TRP A 149 -4.91 -39.05 -17.91
CA TRP A 149 -5.04 -38.22 -16.72
C TRP A 149 -5.58 -39.07 -15.57
N ASN A 150 -4.70 -39.88 -14.99
CA ASN A 150 -5.03 -40.73 -13.85
C ASN A 150 -3.92 -40.60 -12.80
N ILE A 151 -4.28 -40.01 -11.66
CA ILE A 151 -3.35 -39.79 -10.55
C ILE A 151 -3.60 -40.88 -9.52
N PRO A 152 -2.58 -41.66 -9.12
CA PRO A 152 -2.75 -42.69 -8.11
C PRO A 152 -3.39 -42.13 -6.83
N THR A 153 -4.33 -42.87 -6.25
CA THR A 153 -5.08 -42.41 -5.06
C THR A 153 -4.18 -42.25 -3.83
N ASN A 154 -3.09 -43.02 -3.76
CA ASN A 154 -2.05 -42.95 -2.72
C ASN A 154 -0.92 -41.96 -3.07
N ALA A 155 -1.12 -41.06 -4.05
CA ALA A 155 -0.10 -40.10 -4.43
C ALA A 155 0.07 -39.00 -3.36
N HIS A 156 1.27 -38.95 -2.81
CA HIS A 156 1.81 -37.80 -2.08
C HIS A 156 2.51 -36.88 -3.07
N ILE A 157 1.87 -35.75 -3.35
CA ILE A 157 2.15 -34.86 -4.48
C ILE A 157 2.97 -33.65 -4.04
N LEU A 158 3.90 -33.27 -4.91
CA LEU A 158 4.61 -32.00 -4.88
C LEU A 158 4.40 -31.22 -6.18
N PHE A 159 3.90 -29.99 -6.10
CA PHE A 159 3.81 -29.10 -7.26
C PHE A 159 5.13 -28.40 -7.55
N PHE A 160 5.59 -28.46 -8.79
CA PHE A 160 6.83 -27.85 -9.22
C PHE A 160 6.64 -27.06 -10.52
N ASN A 161 7.15 -25.84 -10.60
CA ASN A 161 7.17 -25.03 -11.80
C ASN A 161 8.50 -25.24 -12.55
N ASN A 162 8.39 -25.77 -13.76
CA ASN A 162 9.52 -26.12 -14.63
C ASN A 162 10.26 -24.89 -15.19
N GLU A 163 9.60 -23.74 -15.31
CA GLU A 163 10.23 -22.50 -15.80
C GLU A 163 10.96 -21.76 -14.68
N SER A 164 10.34 -21.60 -13.51
CA SER A 164 10.99 -20.94 -12.37
C SER A 164 11.93 -21.86 -11.60
N HIS A 165 11.89 -23.16 -11.86
CA HIS A 165 12.61 -24.22 -11.14
C HIS A 165 12.29 -24.21 -9.63
N GLU A 166 11.02 -23.99 -9.28
CA GLU A 166 10.57 -23.80 -7.89
C GLU A 166 9.33 -24.61 -7.56
N ILE A 167 9.11 -24.91 -6.28
CA ILE A 167 7.85 -25.47 -5.82
C ILE A 167 6.75 -24.41 -5.96
N ALA A 168 5.62 -24.81 -6.54
CA ALA A 168 4.49 -23.91 -6.73
C ALA A 168 3.64 -23.87 -5.44
N ILE A 169 4.11 -23.14 -4.42
CA ILE A 169 3.51 -23.05 -3.08
C ILE A 169 1.99 -22.77 -3.11
N PRO A 170 1.48 -21.81 -3.90
CA PRO A 170 0.03 -21.53 -3.93
C PRO A 170 -0.82 -22.75 -4.31
N TYR A 171 -0.26 -23.69 -5.08
CA TYR A 171 -0.91 -24.94 -5.49
C TYR A 171 -0.75 -26.03 -4.43
N GLN A 172 0.41 -26.08 -3.79
CA GLN A 172 0.67 -27.00 -2.68
C GLN A 172 -0.28 -26.75 -1.50
N GLU A 173 -0.56 -25.49 -1.17
CA GLU A 173 -1.43 -25.10 -0.05
C GLU A 173 -2.90 -25.43 -0.26
N GLN A 174 -3.36 -25.55 -1.51
CA GLN A 174 -4.74 -25.90 -1.83
C GLN A 174 -4.98 -27.41 -1.91
N LEU A 175 -3.92 -28.22 -2.07
CA LEU A 175 -4.05 -29.68 -2.00
C LEU A 175 -4.58 -30.14 -0.63
N PRO A 176 -5.46 -31.14 -0.56
CA PRO A 176 -5.82 -31.81 0.69
C PRO A 176 -4.57 -32.33 1.41
N SER A 177 -4.54 -32.24 2.73
CA SER A 177 -3.40 -32.66 3.54
C SER A 177 -2.99 -34.12 3.31
N GLU A 178 -3.95 -34.98 2.95
CA GLU A 178 -3.74 -36.41 2.69
C GLU A 178 -2.94 -36.67 1.40
N LYS A 179 -3.08 -35.80 0.38
CA LYS A 179 -2.33 -35.89 -0.88
C LYS A 179 -1.07 -35.04 -0.87
N ARG A 180 -0.80 -34.30 0.20
CA ARG A 180 0.31 -33.34 0.28
C ARG A 180 1.54 -34.03 0.86
N ALA A 181 2.64 -34.05 0.09
CA ALA A 181 3.91 -34.54 0.61
C ALA A 181 4.40 -33.65 1.77
N SER A 182 4.83 -34.28 2.87
CA SER A 182 5.28 -33.63 4.10
C SER A 182 6.80 -33.50 4.20
N SER A 183 7.57 -34.35 3.49
CA SER A 183 9.03 -34.37 3.46
C SER A 183 9.56 -34.93 2.14
N SER A 184 10.87 -34.82 1.85
CA SER A 184 11.49 -35.41 0.64
C SER A 184 11.25 -36.91 0.50
N THR A 185 11.26 -37.64 1.61
CA THR A 185 11.09 -39.10 1.62
C THR A 185 9.62 -39.52 1.48
N ASP A 186 8.69 -38.58 1.66
CA ASP A 186 7.25 -38.78 1.51
C ASP A 186 6.77 -38.46 0.09
N VAL A 187 7.60 -37.83 -0.76
CA VAL A 187 7.20 -37.53 -2.14
C VAL A 187 7.17 -38.81 -2.96
N THR A 188 5.99 -39.15 -3.48
CA THR A 188 5.81 -40.27 -4.43
C THR A 188 5.66 -39.77 -5.87
N HIS A 189 5.04 -38.60 -6.04
CA HIS A 189 4.75 -38.01 -7.34
C HIS A 189 5.05 -36.52 -7.36
N ILE A 190 5.55 -36.04 -8.49
CA ILE A 190 5.81 -34.62 -8.74
C ILE A 190 4.92 -34.17 -9.89
N VAL A 191 4.23 -33.06 -9.70
CA VAL A 191 3.47 -32.41 -10.77
C VAL A 191 4.31 -31.26 -11.32
N CYS A 192 4.94 -31.48 -12.46
CA CYS A 192 5.73 -30.50 -13.20
C CYS A 192 4.81 -29.61 -14.04
N LEU A 193 4.69 -28.35 -13.64
CA LEU A 193 3.93 -27.30 -14.30
C LEU A 193 4.83 -26.54 -15.26
N THR A 194 4.47 -26.54 -16.55
CA THR A 194 5.15 -25.74 -17.57
C THR A 194 4.18 -24.69 -18.09
N PRO A 195 4.36 -23.40 -17.77
CA PRO A 195 3.51 -22.33 -18.28
C PRO A 195 3.73 -22.19 -19.79
N ASN A 196 2.65 -21.95 -20.51
CA ASN A 196 2.69 -21.75 -21.95
C ASN A 196 1.56 -20.82 -22.38
N SER A 197 1.60 -20.35 -23.62
CA SER A 197 0.57 -19.48 -24.18
C SER A 197 0.38 -19.74 -25.66
N VAL A 198 -0.87 -19.76 -26.10
CA VAL A 198 -1.25 -19.87 -27.51
C VAL A 198 -1.98 -18.62 -27.95
N GLU A 199 -1.73 -18.21 -29.19
CA GLU A 199 -2.50 -17.15 -29.83
C GLU A 199 -3.96 -17.60 -29.97
N TYR A 200 -4.86 -16.84 -29.36
CA TYR A 200 -6.31 -17.09 -29.37
C TYR A 200 -6.99 -16.31 -30.49
N SER A 201 -6.62 -15.03 -30.66
CA SER A 201 -7.11 -14.21 -31.77
C SER A 201 -6.12 -13.10 -32.10
N ARG A 202 -6.22 -12.59 -33.32
CA ARG A 202 -5.44 -11.44 -33.79
C ARG A 202 -6.32 -10.54 -34.62
N ASP A 203 -6.41 -9.28 -34.21
CA ASP A 203 -7.15 -8.24 -34.91
C ASP A 203 -6.16 -7.29 -35.58
N GLU A 204 -6.43 -6.93 -36.84
CA GLU A 204 -5.57 -6.08 -37.65
C GLU A 204 -6.22 -4.71 -37.84
N TYR A 205 -5.42 -3.65 -37.69
CA TYR A 205 -5.88 -2.26 -37.78
C TYR A 205 -5.08 -1.57 -38.88
N GLY A 206 -5.80 -1.00 -39.84
CA GLY A 206 -5.23 -0.30 -40.98
C GLY A 206 -6.04 0.92 -41.35
N GLU A 207 -5.56 1.65 -42.34
CA GLU A 207 -6.28 2.80 -42.88
C GLU A 207 -7.51 2.32 -43.67
N LYS A 208 -8.65 2.99 -43.52
CA LYS A 208 -9.88 2.62 -44.25
C LYS A 208 -9.60 2.69 -45.75
N ASN A 209 -9.81 1.59 -46.46
CA ASN A 209 -9.56 1.39 -47.90
C ASN A 209 -8.10 1.16 -48.31
N SER A 210 -7.22 0.83 -47.35
CA SER A 210 -5.85 0.39 -47.63
C SER A 210 -5.68 -1.05 -47.16
N GLU A 211 -5.00 -1.88 -47.96
CA GLU A 211 -4.64 -3.27 -47.60
C GLU A 211 -3.43 -3.31 -46.64
N VAL A 212 -2.96 -2.14 -46.20
CA VAL A 212 -1.82 -1.99 -45.31
C VAL A 212 -2.27 -2.12 -43.85
N VAL A 213 -1.88 -3.22 -43.22
CA VAL A 213 -1.97 -3.42 -41.77
C VAL A 213 -0.94 -2.51 -41.09
N VAL A 214 -1.42 -1.57 -40.28
CA VAL A 214 -0.57 -0.59 -39.56
C VAL A 214 -0.30 -1.05 -38.14
N TYR A 215 -1.30 -1.62 -37.45
CA TYR A 215 -1.19 -2.11 -36.08
C TYR A 215 -1.91 -3.44 -35.93
N THR A 216 -1.52 -4.22 -34.92
CA THR A 216 -2.14 -5.52 -34.60
C THR A 216 -2.46 -5.61 -33.12
N CYS A 217 -3.59 -6.20 -32.78
CA CYS A 217 -3.93 -6.58 -31.41
C CYS A 217 -3.98 -8.10 -31.32
N THR A 218 -3.01 -8.71 -30.64
CA THR A 218 -2.96 -10.17 -30.49
C THR A 218 -3.37 -10.57 -29.08
N ARG A 219 -4.23 -11.58 -28.97
CA ARG A 219 -4.76 -12.09 -27.71
C ARG A 219 -4.23 -13.49 -27.48
N TYR A 220 -3.68 -13.75 -26.29
CA TYR A 220 -3.08 -15.02 -25.92
C TYR A 220 -3.82 -15.64 -24.74
N ILE A 221 -4.21 -16.92 -24.86
CA ILE A 221 -4.65 -17.71 -23.71
C ILE A 221 -3.41 -18.35 -23.10
N ARG A 222 -3.25 -18.19 -21.78
CA ARG A 222 -2.20 -18.87 -21.01
C ARG A 222 -2.74 -20.17 -20.44
N TYR A 223 -1.89 -21.16 -20.29
CA TYR A 223 -2.23 -22.45 -19.69
C TYR A 223 -1.02 -23.07 -19.01
N PHE A 224 -1.26 -24.04 -18.14
CA PHE A 224 -0.22 -24.94 -17.65
C PHE A 224 -0.33 -26.30 -18.33
N ASP A 225 0.79 -26.75 -18.89
CA ASP A 225 0.99 -28.17 -19.14
C ASP A 225 1.47 -28.82 -17.84
N ALA A 226 0.66 -29.67 -17.24
CA ALA A 226 0.96 -30.37 -16.00
C ALA A 226 1.32 -31.83 -16.29
N TYR A 227 2.53 -32.22 -15.91
CA TYR A 227 3.05 -33.58 -16.05
C TYR A 227 3.20 -34.21 -14.68
N VAL A 228 2.54 -35.34 -14.44
CA VAL A 228 2.69 -36.10 -13.20
C VAL A 228 3.79 -37.12 -13.42
N VAL A 229 4.87 -37.01 -12.66
CA VAL A 229 6.05 -37.87 -12.74
C VAL A 229 6.15 -38.68 -11.46
N GLU A 230 6.28 -40.00 -11.61
CA GLU A 230 6.55 -40.91 -10.50
C GLU A 230 8.03 -40.80 -10.08
N VAL A 231 8.29 -40.61 -8.78
CA VAL A 231 9.65 -40.35 -8.27
C VAL A 231 10.57 -41.56 -8.42
N GLU A 232 10.05 -42.78 -8.19
CA GLU A 232 10.87 -44.00 -8.23
C GLU A 232 11.35 -44.33 -9.64
N THR A 233 10.48 -44.18 -10.64
CA THR A 233 10.78 -44.57 -12.03
C THR A 233 11.22 -43.39 -12.91
N GLY A 234 10.91 -42.16 -12.48
CA GLY A 234 11.12 -40.94 -13.26
C GLY A 234 10.24 -40.84 -14.51
N LYS A 235 9.20 -41.68 -14.63
CA LYS A 235 8.31 -41.71 -15.79
C LYS A 235 7.11 -40.80 -15.59
N THR A 236 6.69 -40.15 -16.68
CA THR A 236 5.41 -39.44 -16.69
C THR A 236 4.26 -40.44 -16.70
N VAL A 237 3.40 -40.39 -15.68
CA VAL A 237 2.24 -41.28 -15.47
C VAL A 237 0.90 -40.61 -15.79
N ALA A 238 0.85 -39.27 -15.76
CA ALA A 238 -0.29 -38.51 -16.25
C ALA A 238 0.12 -37.17 -16.88
N TYR A 239 -0.71 -36.65 -17.79
CA TYR A 239 -0.57 -35.33 -18.39
C TYR A 239 -1.94 -34.68 -18.60
N HIS A 240 -2.04 -33.39 -18.27
CA HIS A 240 -3.21 -32.58 -18.57
C HIS A 240 -2.84 -31.13 -18.80
N ARG A 241 -3.65 -30.44 -19.61
CA ARG A 241 -3.50 -29.03 -19.91
C ARG A 241 -4.59 -28.23 -19.22
N PHE A 242 -4.21 -27.33 -18.34
CA PHE A 242 -5.11 -26.48 -17.58
C PHE A 242 -5.22 -25.10 -18.25
N PRO A 243 -6.32 -24.78 -18.95
CA PRO A 243 -6.51 -23.47 -19.54
C PRO A 243 -6.72 -22.42 -18.46
N GLY A 244 -6.09 -21.27 -18.65
CA GLY A 244 -6.31 -20.08 -17.82
C GLY A 244 -7.50 -19.26 -18.28
N SER A 245 -7.60 -18.02 -17.80
CA SER A 245 -8.71 -17.13 -18.10
C SER A 245 -8.64 -16.56 -19.52
N MET A 246 -9.78 -16.13 -20.06
CA MET A 246 -9.82 -15.49 -21.38
C MET A 246 -9.13 -14.11 -21.34
N PRO A 247 -8.26 -13.79 -22.32
CA PRO A 247 -7.64 -12.47 -22.42
C PRO A 247 -8.69 -11.39 -22.70
N ALA A 248 -8.40 -10.16 -22.24
CA ALA A 248 -9.21 -8.98 -22.54
C ALA A 248 -9.47 -8.83 -24.05
N THR A 249 -10.63 -8.28 -24.40
CA THR A 249 -11.01 -8.03 -25.79
C THR A 249 -10.20 -6.89 -26.39
N CYS A 250 -9.88 -6.98 -27.68
CA CYS A 250 -9.23 -5.87 -28.38
C CYS A 250 -10.19 -4.68 -28.52
N PRO A 251 -9.69 -3.44 -28.42
CA PRO A 251 -10.50 -2.24 -28.60
C PRO A 251 -10.75 -1.95 -30.09
N ASP A 252 -11.85 -1.27 -30.43
CA ASP A 252 -12.23 -0.96 -31.83
C ASP A 252 -11.18 -0.16 -32.62
N SER A 253 -10.27 0.53 -31.93
CA SER A 253 -9.15 1.22 -32.56
C SER A 253 -7.94 1.24 -31.64
N VAL A 254 -6.75 1.17 -32.24
CA VAL A 254 -5.46 1.23 -31.55
C VAL A 254 -4.54 2.23 -32.22
N ARG A 255 -3.57 2.75 -31.47
CA ARG A 255 -2.51 3.64 -31.98
C ARG A 255 -1.13 2.98 -31.98
N SER A 256 -1.09 1.71 -31.58
CA SER A 256 0.11 0.87 -31.48
C SER A 256 -0.32 -0.58 -31.47
N SER A 257 0.57 -1.50 -31.85
CA SER A 257 0.29 -2.92 -31.66
C SER A 257 0.19 -3.26 -30.17
N LEU A 258 -0.75 -4.14 -29.82
CA LEU A 258 -1.05 -4.55 -28.46
C LEU A 258 -1.01 -6.07 -28.34
N SER A 259 -0.64 -6.56 -27.16
CA SER A 259 -0.74 -7.97 -26.80
C SER A 259 -1.47 -8.10 -25.47
N TYR A 260 -2.57 -8.84 -25.45
CA TYR A 260 -3.30 -9.17 -24.23
C TYR A 260 -3.09 -10.63 -23.86
N TYR A 261 -2.84 -10.88 -22.58
CA TYR A 261 -2.65 -12.23 -22.05
C TYR A 261 -3.75 -12.51 -21.03
N GLY A 262 -4.37 -13.68 -21.13
CA GLY A 262 -5.17 -14.24 -20.05
C GLY A 262 -4.31 -14.52 -18.81
N GLU A 263 -4.95 -14.70 -17.67
CA GLU A 263 -4.25 -15.15 -16.46
C GLU A 263 -4.00 -16.66 -16.54
N LEU A 264 -2.99 -17.15 -15.80
CA LEU A 264 -2.79 -18.59 -15.63
C LEU A 264 -3.95 -19.18 -14.81
N PRO A 265 -4.25 -20.49 -14.94
CA PRO A 265 -5.31 -21.13 -14.17
C PRO A 265 -5.05 -20.97 -12.68
N THR A 266 -6.11 -20.78 -11.90
CA THR A 266 -5.96 -20.56 -10.46
C THR A 266 -5.60 -21.88 -9.77
N PRO A 267 -4.99 -21.83 -8.57
CA PRO A 267 -4.68 -23.06 -7.86
C PRO A 267 -5.94 -23.86 -7.47
N ALA A 268 -7.09 -23.20 -7.32
CA ALA A 268 -8.37 -23.85 -7.03
C ALA A 268 -8.84 -24.67 -8.23
N ASP A 269 -8.85 -24.08 -9.43
CA ASP A 269 -9.26 -24.76 -10.66
C ASP A 269 -8.38 -25.99 -10.91
N MET A 270 -7.07 -25.87 -10.67
CA MET A 270 -6.16 -26.99 -10.84
C MET A 270 -6.44 -28.10 -9.82
N VAL A 271 -6.55 -27.78 -8.53
CA VAL A 271 -6.77 -28.76 -7.46
C VAL A 271 -8.12 -29.47 -7.58
N GLU A 272 -9.17 -28.78 -8.01
CA GLU A 272 -10.47 -29.39 -8.27
C GLU A 272 -10.38 -30.48 -9.36
N ASN A 273 -9.73 -30.17 -10.47
CA ASN A 273 -9.53 -31.10 -11.59
C ASN A 273 -8.47 -32.20 -11.32
N LEU A 274 -7.68 -32.05 -10.26
CA LEU A 274 -6.79 -33.10 -9.73
C LEU A 274 -7.54 -34.10 -8.82
N GLN A 275 -8.69 -33.68 -8.27
CA GLN A 275 -9.52 -34.49 -7.39
C GLN A 275 -10.70 -35.16 -8.11
N SER A 276 -11.09 -34.66 -9.29
CA SER A 276 -12.07 -35.30 -10.15
C SER A 276 -11.50 -36.58 -10.75
N ASP A 277 -11.62 -37.68 -10.00
CA ASP A 277 -11.25 -39.03 -10.38
C ASP A 277 -11.79 -39.43 -11.78
N ALA A 278 -10.90 -40.01 -12.59
CA ALA A 278 -11.05 -41.37 -13.13
C ALA A 278 -12.36 -41.78 -13.86
N GLY A 279 -13.15 -40.88 -14.46
CA GLY A 279 -14.43 -41.32 -15.03
C GLY A 279 -15.18 -40.48 -16.08
N ASP A 280 -14.68 -39.35 -16.56
CA ASP A 280 -15.43 -38.61 -17.60
C ASP A 280 -14.53 -37.96 -18.67
N THR A 281 -14.13 -38.77 -19.65
CA THR A 281 -13.49 -38.34 -20.91
C THR A 281 -14.52 -37.89 -21.95
N THR A 282 -15.63 -37.27 -21.55
CA THR A 282 -16.71 -36.91 -22.46
C THR A 282 -17.23 -35.49 -22.28
N GLN A 283 -16.34 -34.47 -22.31
CA GLN A 283 -16.76 -33.11 -22.70
C GLN A 283 -15.57 -32.15 -22.81
N LEU A 284 -14.73 -32.29 -23.84
CA LEU A 284 -13.96 -31.16 -24.42
C LEU A 284 -13.43 -31.55 -25.80
N ALA A 285 -14.35 -32.02 -26.64
CA ALA A 285 -14.24 -31.92 -28.09
C ALA A 285 -15.53 -31.26 -28.55
N THR A 286 -15.40 -30.21 -29.37
CA THR A 286 -16.45 -29.40 -30.01
C THR A 286 -17.09 -28.29 -29.17
N SER A 287 -16.53 -27.09 -29.27
CA SER A 287 -17.25 -25.88 -29.70
C SER A 287 -16.25 -24.86 -30.22
#